data_AF-A0A1V8SFH7-F1
#
_entry.id   AF-A0A1V8SFH7-F1
#
_cell.length_a   1.000
_cell.length_b   1.000
_cell.length_c   1.000
_cell.angle_alpha   90.00
_cell.angle_beta   90.00
_cell.angle_gamma   90.00
#
_symmetry.space_group_name_H-M   'P 1'
#
loop_
_entity.id
_entity.type
_entity.pdbx_description
1 polymer ?
#
loop_
_entity_poly.entity_id
_entity_poly.type
_entity_poly.pdbx_seq_one_letter_code
_entity_poly.pdbx_strand_id
1 'polypeptide(L)'
;MPNRVLERLAVPGVVLLVSFLAFTSQYLFHKIEPGQLSTGDIYWFNGLVTALLVCYLRTCFTDPGKIPSDWCEHFAPPYAQYLGPSAYQLAHLFVLTVTNSFVLFALTLLLGRTIWDLGLNMTTIEGWEVERHEALRRRARVMGGYLEGANGEQIRIDSQEFPWDIGIWSNFCQAFGTWNVLAWLWPFARNMSVESGLAFEHNEIDDPSKPWPPPDPDRTYRAPHVSASGEGFTQSLDPDDFRRRQEADYQRYDNGELVVRRKPFHERYEHLIDAAHDDDSETVYSDDDEAVSDVEEVRGRLPAANAEGEQAWRNKEGERLSDFGLDEEAEFYDEDDLPLAEIIRRRKGE
;
A
#
# COMPACT_ATOMS: atom_id res chain seq x y z
N MET A 1 -47.34 -3.74 -24.97
CA MET A 1 -47.81 -2.41 -24.51
C MET A 1 -46.62 -1.72 -23.87
N PRO A 2 -46.21 -0.51 -24.28
CA PRO A 2 -45.13 0.19 -23.61
C PRO A 2 -45.50 0.33 -22.13
N ASN A 3 -44.57 0.00 -21.24
CA ASN A 3 -44.79 0.02 -19.80
C ASN A 3 -44.98 1.48 -19.38
N ARG A 4 -46.23 1.97 -19.38
CA ARG A 4 -46.63 3.32 -18.97
C ARG A 4 -46.07 3.74 -17.60
N VAL A 5 -45.72 2.76 -16.76
CA VAL A 5 -45.05 2.98 -15.47
C VAL A 5 -43.61 3.49 -15.65
N LEU A 6 -42.83 2.91 -16.57
CA LEU A 6 -41.46 3.35 -16.86
C LEU A 6 -41.45 4.77 -17.44
N GLU A 7 -42.36 5.08 -18.35
CA GLU A 7 -42.51 6.42 -18.95
C GLU A 7 -42.87 7.48 -17.89
N ARG A 8 -43.73 7.12 -16.94
CA ARG A 8 -44.12 8.01 -15.82
C ARG A 8 -42.99 8.19 -14.80
N LEU A 9 -42.08 7.23 -14.68
CA LEU A 9 -40.94 7.29 -13.76
C LEU A 9 -39.69 7.91 -14.38
N ALA A 10 -39.59 7.97 -15.71
CA ALA A 10 -38.44 8.53 -16.41
C ALA A 10 -38.23 10.02 -16.08
N VAL A 11 -39.31 10.81 -16.08
CA VAL A 11 -39.25 12.25 -15.76
C VAL A 11 -38.78 12.53 -14.34
N PRO A 12 -39.41 12.00 -13.28
CA PRO A 12 -38.92 12.21 -11.92
C PRO A 12 -37.55 11.57 -11.69
N GLY A 13 -37.23 10.45 -12.36
CA GLY A 13 -35.93 9.79 -12.26
C GLY A 13 -34.78 10.63 -12.79
N VAL A 14 -34.94 11.27 -13.95
CA VAL A 14 -33.92 12.17 -14.51
C VAL A 14 -33.79 13.44 -13.67
N VAL A 15 -34.89 14.00 -13.16
CA VAL A 15 -34.83 15.15 -12.25
C VAL A 15 -34.07 14.80 -10.96
N LEU A 16 -34.37 13.64 -10.38
CA LEU A 16 -33.68 13.15 -9.18
C LEU A 16 -32.19 12.92 -9.45
N LEU A 17 -31.84 12.33 -10.60
CA LEU A 17 -30.45 12.14 -11.02
C LEU A 17 -29.70 13.47 -11.17
N VAL A 18 -30.30 14.46 -11.84
CA VAL A 18 -29.72 15.80 -12.00
C VAL A 18 -29.53 16.48 -10.64
N SER A 19 -30.53 16.39 -9.76
CA SER A 19 -30.42 16.91 -8.39
C SER A 19 -29.32 16.20 -7.61
N PHE A 20 -29.25 14.87 -7.67
CA PHE A 20 -28.21 14.09 -7.01
C PHE A 20 -26.83 14.56 -7.45
N LEU A 21 -26.55 14.55 -8.76
CA LEU A 21 -25.26 14.96 -9.32
C LEU A 21 -24.89 16.39 -8.91
N ALA A 22 -25.83 17.34 -8.98
CA ALA A 22 -25.59 18.74 -8.66
C ALA A 22 -25.34 18.98 -7.15
N PHE A 23 -26.14 18.36 -6.27
CA PHE A 23 -25.99 18.54 -4.83
C PHE A 23 -24.79 17.77 -4.28
N THR A 24 -24.50 16.56 -4.77
CA THR A 24 -23.32 15.80 -4.33
C THR A 24 -22.03 16.47 -4.78
N SER A 25 -21.98 17.04 -5.99
CA SER A 25 -20.78 17.78 -6.43
C SER A 25 -20.55 19.03 -5.58
N GLN A 26 -21.61 19.79 -5.27
CA GLN A 26 -21.51 20.96 -4.40
C GLN A 26 -21.08 20.60 -2.97
N TYR A 27 -21.61 19.51 -2.43
CA TYR A 27 -21.19 18.98 -1.13
C TYR A 27 -19.72 18.57 -1.14
N LEU A 28 -19.27 17.90 -2.20
CA LEU A 28 -17.89 17.44 -2.37
C LEU A 28 -16.91 18.61 -2.48
N PHE A 29 -17.23 19.65 -3.25
CA PHE A 29 -16.41 20.86 -3.36
C PHE A 29 -16.27 21.64 -2.04
N HIS A 30 -17.15 21.41 -1.06
CA HIS A 30 -17.00 21.98 0.27
C HIS A 30 -16.00 21.22 1.15
N LYS A 31 -15.58 20.01 0.75
CA LYS A 31 -14.76 19.08 1.55
C LYS A 31 -13.36 18.85 1.00
N ILE A 32 -13.04 19.33 -0.21
CA ILE A 32 -11.75 19.12 -0.88
C ILE A 32 -10.96 20.44 -0.93
N GLU A 33 -9.65 20.41 -0.69
CA GLU A 33 -8.74 21.54 -0.86
C GLU A 33 -8.28 21.69 -2.33
N PRO A 34 -8.18 22.91 -2.89
CA PRO A 34 -8.09 24.20 -2.21
C PRO A 34 -9.44 24.93 -2.10
N GLY A 35 -10.09 24.83 -0.94
CA GLY A 35 -11.11 25.77 -0.47
C GLY A 35 -12.42 25.89 -1.26
N GLN A 36 -13.37 26.59 -0.62
CA GLN A 36 -14.73 26.81 -1.11
C GLN A 36 -14.72 27.48 -2.49
N LEU A 37 -15.50 26.93 -3.42
CA LEU A 37 -15.68 27.46 -4.77
C LEU A 37 -15.98 28.97 -4.72
N SER A 38 -15.32 29.78 -5.55
CA SER A 38 -15.56 31.22 -5.61
C SER A 38 -17.04 31.51 -5.82
N THR A 39 -17.56 32.57 -5.20
CA THR A 39 -18.97 32.96 -5.31
C THR A 39 -19.41 33.09 -6.78
N GLY A 40 -18.51 33.55 -7.67
CA GLY A 40 -18.75 33.62 -9.11
C GLY A 40 -18.92 32.25 -9.78
N ASP A 41 -18.09 31.28 -9.40
CA ASP A 41 -18.12 29.91 -9.94
C ASP A 41 -19.36 29.16 -9.48
N ILE A 42 -19.85 29.43 -8.25
CA ILE A 42 -21.11 28.87 -7.74
C ILE A 42 -22.30 29.39 -8.56
N TYR A 43 -22.33 30.69 -8.89
CA TYR A 43 -23.38 31.25 -9.75
C TYR A 43 -23.29 30.69 -11.17
N TRP A 44 -22.09 30.51 -11.71
CA TRP A 44 -21.88 29.90 -13.02
C TRP A 44 -22.35 28.44 -13.06
N PHE A 45 -21.96 27.65 -12.06
CA PHE A 45 -22.37 26.26 -11.92
C PHE A 45 -23.89 26.12 -11.76
N ASN A 46 -24.51 26.89 -10.87
CA ASN A 46 -25.97 26.88 -10.70
C ASN A 46 -26.71 27.39 -11.95
N GLY A 47 -26.11 28.32 -12.69
CA GLY A 47 -26.61 28.78 -13.99
C GLY A 47 -26.63 27.65 -15.02
N LEU A 48 -25.55 26.86 -15.11
CA LEU A 48 -25.46 25.69 -15.99
C LEU A 48 -26.46 24.59 -15.60
N VAL A 49 -26.60 24.29 -14.30
CA VAL A 49 -27.60 23.33 -13.80
C VAL A 49 -29.02 23.80 -14.12
N THR A 50 -29.30 25.10 -13.95
CA THR A 50 -30.61 25.68 -14.30
C THR A 50 -30.85 25.61 -15.81
N ALA A 51 -29.87 25.93 -16.64
CA ALA A 51 -29.97 25.82 -18.10
C ALA A 51 -30.23 24.38 -18.55
N LEU A 52 -29.58 23.40 -17.90
CA LEU A 52 -29.80 21.98 -18.15
C LEU A 52 -31.23 21.56 -17.79
N LEU A 53 -31.75 21.99 -16.63
CA LEU A 53 -33.13 21.73 -16.23
C LEU A 53 -34.14 22.40 -17.18
N VAL A 54 -33.87 23.63 -17.62
CA VAL A 54 -34.73 24.35 -18.58
C VAL A 54 -34.75 23.65 -19.94
N CYS A 55 -33.58 23.20 -20.43
CA CYS A 55 -33.49 22.41 -21.66
C CYS A 55 -34.28 21.11 -21.52
N TYR A 56 -34.09 20.38 -20.41
CA TYR A 56 -34.81 19.14 -20.14
C TYR A 56 -36.32 19.35 -20.06
N LEU A 57 -36.79 20.36 -19.33
CA LEU A 57 -38.21 20.71 -19.25
C LEU A 57 -38.75 21.05 -20.65
N ARG A 58 -38.04 21.87 -21.43
CA ARG A 58 -38.43 22.16 -22.81
C ARG A 58 -38.55 20.89 -23.65
N THR A 59 -37.62 19.95 -23.52
CA THR A 59 -37.70 18.66 -24.21
C THR A 59 -38.92 17.85 -23.78
N CYS A 60 -39.26 17.83 -22.48
CA CYS A 60 -40.47 17.14 -21.99
C CYS A 60 -41.78 17.76 -22.47
N PHE A 61 -41.81 19.07 -22.69
CA PHE A 61 -43.00 19.81 -23.14
C PHE A 61 -43.07 20.03 -24.65
N THR A 62 -42.00 19.73 -25.39
CA THR A 62 -42.01 19.80 -26.85
C THR A 62 -42.77 18.59 -27.36
N ASP A 63 -43.86 18.82 -28.09
CA ASP A 63 -44.60 17.75 -28.77
C ASP A 63 -43.62 17.04 -29.72
N PRO A 64 -43.40 15.72 -29.60
CA PRO A 64 -42.49 14.98 -30.49
C PRO A 64 -42.95 14.97 -31.95
N GLY A 65 -44.10 15.59 -32.25
CA GLY A 65 -44.70 15.60 -33.56
C GLY A 65 -45.57 14.36 -33.74
N LYS A 66 -46.71 14.53 -34.40
CA LYS A 66 -47.60 13.44 -34.77
C LYS A 66 -47.36 13.10 -36.23
N ILE A 67 -47.15 11.82 -36.52
CA ILE A 67 -47.14 11.31 -37.89
C ILE A 67 -48.55 11.55 -38.46
N PRO A 68 -48.70 12.23 -39.62
CA PRO A 68 -50.00 12.41 -40.27
C PRO A 68 -50.68 11.06 -40.51
N SER A 69 -51.99 10.98 -40.34
CA SER A 69 -52.76 9.71 -40.49
C SER A 69 -52.68 9.09 -41.89
N ASP A 70 -52.26 9.88 -42.87
CA ASP A 70 -52.08 9.61 -44.28
C ASP A 70 -50.61 9.31 -44.67
N TRP A 71 -49.72 9.16 -43.69
CA TRP A 71 -48.36 8.65 -43.92
C TRP A 71 -48.42 7.17 -44.35
N CYS A 72 -48.49 6.96 -45.67
CA CYS A 72 -48.53 5.64 -46.29
C CYS A 72 -47.30 4.80 -45.91
N GLU A 73 -47.54 3.68 -45.22
CA GLU A 73 -46.61 2.57 -44.99
C GLU A 73 -46.06 1.93 -46.30
N HIS A 74 -46.58 2.33 -47.46
CA HIS A 74 -46.29 1.73 -48.77
C HIS A 74 -44.87 2.03 -49.31
N PHE A 75 -44.13 2.95 -48.70
CA PHE A 75 -42.78 3.34 -49.13
C PHE A 75 -41.71 3.18 -48.05
N ALA A 76 -41.99 2.45 -46.97
CA ALA A 76 -40.95 2.11 -46.00
C ALA A 76 -40.13 0.93 -46.54
N PRO A 77 -38.89 1.12 -47.01
CA PRO A 77 -38.03 0.01 -47.41
C PRO A 77 -37.78 -0.91 -46.20
N PRO A 78 -37.52 -2.21 -46.42
CA PRO A 78 -37.43 -3.23 -45.35
C PRO A 78 -36.38 -2.94 -44.26
N TYR A 79 -35.50 -1.94 -44.43
CA TYR A 79 -34.60 -1.46 -43.38
C TYR A 79 -35.26 -0.55 -42.33
N ALA A 80 -36.50 -0.09 -42.55
CA ALA A 80 -37.21 0.84 -41.66
C ALA A 80 -37.97 0.16 -40.50
N GLN A 81 -37.93 -1.17 -40.38
CA GLN A 81 -38.58 -1.95 -39.32
C GLN A 81 -37.65 -2.25 -38.12
N TYR A 82 -36.78 -1.32 -37.73
CA TYR A 82 -36.01 -1.50 -36.49
C TYR A 82 -36.88 -1.03 -35.30
N LEU A 83 -37.58 -1.97 -34.65
CA LEU A 83 -38.42 -1.72 -33.45
C LEU A 83 -37.61 -1.36 -32.18
N GLY A 84 -36.32 -1.06 -32.31
CA GLY A 84 -35.41 -0.81 -31.21
C GLY A 84 -34.92 -2.09 -30.52
N PRO A 85 -33.84 -1.99 -29.73
CA PRO A 85 -33.32 -3.12 -28.97
C PRO A 85 -34.33 -3.55 -27.89
N SER A 86 -34.39 -4.86 -27.64
CA SER A 86 -35.19 -5.45 -26.56
C SER A 86 -34.77 -4.89 -25.20
N ALA A 87 -35.70 -4.82 -24.24
CA ALA A 87 -35.40 -4.41 -22.87
C ALA A 87 -34.27 -5.24 -22.24
N TYR A 88 -34.18 -6.53 -22.57
CA TYR A 88 -33.07 -7.39 -22.14
C TYR A 88 -31.73 -7.00 -22.77
N GLN A 89 -31.72 -6.59 -24.04
CA GLN A 89 -30.52 -6.13 -24.72
C GLN A 89 -30.03 -4.79 -24.14
N LEU A 90 -30.97 -3.89 -23.80
CA LEU A 90 -30.65 -2.64 -23.11
C LEU A 90 -30.14 -2.87 -21.69
N ALA A 91 -30.75 -3.78 -20.93
CA ALA A 91 -30.28 -4.15 -19.60
C ALA A 91 -28.88 -4.79 -19.63
N HIS A 92 -28.64 -5.69 -20.58
CA HIS A 92 -27.33 -6.30 -20.78
C HIS A 92 -26.27 -5.28 -21.21
N LEU A 93 -26.61 -4.37 -22.15
CA LEU A 93 -25.72 -3.28 -22.54
C LEU A 93 -25.36 -2.41 -21.33
N PHE A 94 -26.36 -2.05 -20.50
CA PHE A 94 -26.13 -1.26 -19.29
C PHE A 94 -25.16 -1.96 -18.32
N VAL A 95 -25.38 -3.24 -18.04
CA VAL A 95 -24.48 -4.03 -17.18
C VAL A 95 -23.08 -4.09 -17.77
N LEU A 96 -22.94 -4.39 -19.07
CA LEU A 96 -21.65 -4.40 -19.75
C LEU A 96 -20.95 -3.04 -19.68
N THR A 97 -21.67 -1.93 -19.89
CA THR A 97 -21.10 -0.59 -19.79
C THR A 97 -20.58 -0.33 -18.38
N VAL A 98 -21.38 -0.61 -17.35
CA VAL A 98 -20.97 -0.41 -15.95
C VAL A 98 -19.75 -1.26 -15.60
N THR A 99 -19.76 -2.56 -15.93
CA THR A 99 -18.65 -3.46 -15.66
C THR A 99 -17.39 -3.05 -16.43
N ASN A 100 -17.51 -2.76 -17.73
CA ASN A 100 -16.36 -2.33 -18.54
C ASN A 100 -15.81 -0.98 -18.07
N SER A 101 -16.65 -0.04 -17.62
CA SER A 101 -16.19 1.22 -17.04
C SER A 101 -15.40 1.00 -15.76
N PHE A 102 -15.85 0.09 -14.88
CA PHE A 102 -15.12 -0.25 -13.66
C PHE A 102 -13.78 -0.92 -13.96
N VAL A 103 -13.77 -1.91 -14.87
CA VAL A 103 -12.53 -2.58 -15.31
C VAL A 103 -11.57 -1.58 -15.96
N LEU A 104 -12.06 -0.72 -16.85
CA LEU A 104 -11.25 0.33 -17.48
C LEU A 104 -10.67 1.29 -16.46
N PHE A 105 -11.44 1.68 -15.43
CA PHE A 105 -10.96 2.54 -14.35
C PHE A 105 -9.82 1.87 -13.58
N ALA A 106 -10.00 0.62 -13.14
CA ALA A 106 -8.96 -0.14 -12.44
C ALA A 106 -7.69 -0.31 -13.31
N LEU A 107 -7.86 -0.68 -14.59
CA LEU A 107 -6.75 -0.79 -15.54
C LEU A 107 -6.05 0.55 -15.78
N THR A 108 -6.76 1.67 -15.74
CA THR A 108 -6.17 3.00 -15.88
C THR A 108 -5.30 3.36 -14.68
N LEU A 109 -5.74 3.03 -13.46
CA LEU A 109 -4.93 3.22 -12.25
C LEU A 109 -3.66 2.35 -12.28
N LEU A 110 -3.82 1.07 -12.65
CA LEU A 110 -2.68 0.15 -12.82
C LEU A 110 -1.73 0.63 -13.91
N LEU A 111 -2.25 1.09 -15.05
CA LEU A 111 -1.45 1.66 -16.11
C LEU A 111 -0.67 2.89 -15.63
N GLY A 112 -1.33 3.83 -14.95
CA GLY A 112 -0.69 5.00 -14.36
C GLY A 112 0.44 4.63 -13.41
N ARG A 113 0.21 3.63 -12.53
CA ARG A 113 1.24 3.10 -11.64
C ARG A 113 2.41 2.48 -12.42
N THR A 114 2.14 1.65 -13.43
CA THR A 114 3.21 1.03 -14.23
C THR A 114 4.01 2.05 -15.03
N ILE A 115 3.38 3.12 -15.53
CA ILE A 115 4.05 4.22 -16.22
C ILE A 115 4.95 5.01 -15.27
N TRP A 116 4.48 5.24 -14.03
CA TRP A 116 5.28 5.90 -12.99
C TRP A 116 6.52 5.09 -12.63
N ASP A 117 6.34 3.79 -12.38
CA ASP A 117 7.41 2.84 -12.05
C ASP A 117 8.42 2.74 -13.21
N LEU A 118 7.93 2.70 -14.46
CA LEU A 118 8.76 2.74 -15.66
C LEU A 118 9.55 4.04 -15.81
N GLY A 119 8.94 5.17 -15.45
CA GLY A 119 9.57 6.49 -15.51
C GLY A 119 10.75 6.64 -14.56
N LEU A 120 10.74 5.92 -13.43
CA LEU A 120 11.82 5.88 -12.45
C LEU A 120 12.74 4.66 -12.60
N ASN A 121 12.48 3.80 -13.60
CA ASN A 121 13.16 2.52 -13.80
C ASN A 121 13.14 1.62 -12.56
N MET A 122 12.04 1.68 -11.81
CA MET A 122 11.92 1.06 -10.50
C MET A 122 10.89 -0.04 -10.55
N THR A 123 11.26 -1.24 -10.10
CA THR A 123 10.30 -2.33 -9.92
C THR A 123 9.45 -2.10 -8.68
N THR A 124 8.31 -2.78 -8.59
CA THR A 124 7.46 -2.71 -7.40
C THR A 124 8.19 -3.14 -6.12
N ILE A 125 9.08 -4.13 -6.22
CA ILE A 125 9.88 -4.63 -5.09
C ILE A 125 10.91 -3.58 -4.66
N GLU A 126 11.62 -2.98 -5.60
CA GLU A 126 12.58 -1.91 -5.32
C GLU A 126 11.92 -0.68 -4.72
N GLY A 127 10.71 -0.33 -5.17
CA GLY A 127 9.92 0.73 -4.56
C GLY A 127 9.63 0.48 -3.08
N TRP A 128 9.34 -0.76 -2.71
CA TRP A 128 9.15 -1.14 -1.31
C TRP A 128 10.45 -1.07 -0.51
N GLU A 129 11.59 -1.43 -1.11
CA GLU A 129 12.91 -1.29 -0.47
C GLU A 129 13.29 0.17 -0.23
N VAL A 130 12.99 1.08 -1.17
CA VAL A 130 13.19 2.53 -0.99
C VAL A 130 12.36 3.06 0.17
N GLU A 131 11.06 2.72 0.21
CA GLU A 131 10.16 3.15 1.29
C GLU A 131 10.59 2.61 2.66
N ARG A 132 11.08 1.37 2.70
CA ARG A 132 11.63 0.77 3.92
C ARG A 132 12.90 1.50 4.38
N HIS A 133 13.82 1.78 3.47
CA HIS A 133 15.04 2.54 3.80
C HIS A 133 14.71 3.94 4.33
N GLU A 134 13.72 4.61 3.76
CA GLU A 134 13.23 5.90 4.28
C GLU A 134 12.67 5.79 5.71
N ALA A 135 11.95 4.70 6.03
CA ALA A 135 11.47 4.42 7.38
C ALA A 135 12.62 4.16 8.36
N LEU A 136 13.62 3.37 7.96
CA LEU A 136 14.83 3.12 8.75
C LEU A 136 15.61 4.41 9.01
N ARG A 137 15.74 5.27 7.99
CA ARG A 137 16.38 6.59 8.15
C ARG A 137 15.66 7.47 9.15
N ARG A 138 14.32 7.45 9.18
CA ARG A 138 13.54 8.19 10.19
C ARG A 138 13.84 7.68 11.61
N ARG A 139 13.91 6.37 11.80
CA ARG A 139 14.29 5.75 13.09
C ARG A 139 15.73 6.08 13.46
N ALA A 140 16.66 5.97 12.52
CA ALA A 140 18.08 6.25 12.74
C ALA A 140 18.32 7.71 13.17
N ARG A 141 17.59 8.69 12.61
CA ARG A 141 17.71 10.10 13.02
C ARG A 141 17.40 10.32 14.51
N VAL A 142 16.46 9.56 15.08
CA VAL A 142 16.13 9.62 16.51
C VAL A 142 17.26 9.04 17.36
N MET A 143 17.98 8.05 16.83
CA MET A 143 19.05 7.31 17.50
C MET A 143 20.46 7.87 17.21
N GLY A 144 20.56 9.12 16.74
CA GLY A 144 21.86 9.73 16.44
C GLY A 144 22.56 9.22 15.15
N GLY A 145 21.81 8.60 14.24
CA GLY A 145 22.26 8.19 12.91
C GLY A 145 22.66 6.72 12.76
N TYR A 146 22.60 5.94 13.85
CA TYR A 146 22.97 4.52 13.87
C TYR A 146 21.78 3.66 14.28
N LEU A 147 21.68 2.47 13.69
CA LEU A 147 20.77 1.43 14.13
C LEU A 147 21.58 0.18 14.49
N GLU A 148 21.21 -0.44 15.60
CA GLU A 148 21.79 -1.71 16.01
C GLU A 148 21.24 -2.84 15.12
N GLY A 149 22.07 -3.81 14.76
CA GLY A 149 21.68 -5.06 14.07
C GLY A 149 21.36 -6.19 15.05
N ALA A 150 21.08 -7.39 14.54
CA ALA A 150 20.70 -8.55 15.37
C ALA A 150 21.83 -9.05 16.30
N ASN A 151 23.09 -8.79 15.93
CA ASN A 151 24.28 -9.22 16.67
C ASN A 151 24.90 -8.10 17.51
N GLY A 152 24.22 -6.95 17.68
CA GLY A 152 24.76 -5.77 18.38
C GLY A 152 25.68 -4.89 17.51
N GLU A 153 25.77 -5.16 16.20
CA GLU A 153 26.54 -4.34 15.27
C GLU A 153 25.85 -2.99 15.04
N GLN A 154 26.57 -1.88 15.09
CA GLN A 154 26.01 -0.57 14.77
C GLN A 154 26.14 -0.31 13.26
N ILE A 155 25.01 -0.32 12.57
CA ILE A 155 24.92 -0.01 11.14
C ILE A 155 24.53 1.46 11.02
N ARG A 156 25.38 2.23 10.33
CA ARG A 156 25.08 3.61 9.99
C ARG A 156 24.12 3.64 8.81
N ILE A 157 22.98 4.31 8.97
CA ILE A 157 21.97 4.41 7.91
C ILE A 157 22.12 5.77 7.21
N ASP A 158 22.86 5.77 6.11
CA ASP A 158 23.07 6.97 5.29
C ASP A 158 21.94 7.15 4.26
N SER A 159 21.82 8.38 3.73
CA SER A 159 20.98 8.63 2.54
C SER A 159 21.53 7.83 1.38
N GLN A 160 20.65 7.05 0.73
CA GLN A 160 20.96 6.38 -0.52
C GLN A 160 19.80 6.62 -1.48
N GLU A 161 20.12 7.15 -2.65
CA GLU A 161 19.22 7.35 -3.77
C GLU A 161 19.12 6.06 -4.59
N PHE A 162 18.07 5.95 -5.40
CA PHE A 162 17.84 4.77 -6.23
C PHE A 162 18.89 4.68 -7.37
N PRO A 163 19.61 3.56 -7.53
CA PRO A 163 20.75 3.45 -8.45
C PRO A 163 20.44 3.50 -9.94
N TRP A 164 19.27 3.02 -10.36
CA TRP A 164 18.99 2.72 -11.77
C TRP A 164 18.11 3.76 -12.48
N ASP A 165 17.83 4.90 -11.84
CA ASP A 165 17.16 6.01 -12.50
C ASP A 165 18.15 6.85 -13.33
N ILE A 166 18.18 6.61 -14.65
CA ILE A 166 19.07 7.29 -15.61
C ILE A 166 18.35 8.48 -16.28
N GLY A 167 17.06 8.67 -15.97
CA GLY A 167 16.19 9.70 -16.50
C GLY A 167 15.05 9.14 -17.36
N ILE A 168 13.91 9.84 -17.31
CA ILE A 168 12.61 9.37 -17.84
C ILE A 168 12.70 8.76 -19.25
N TRP A 169 13.28 9.45 -20.23
CA TRP A 169 13.34 8.92 -21.59
C TRP A 169 14.26 7.70 -21.74
N SER A 170 15.41 7.73 -21.06
CA SER A 170 16.39 6.64 -21.07
C SER A 170 15.81 5.39 -20.42
N ASN A 171 15.09 5.55 -19.31
CA ASN A 171 14.40 4.47 -18.59
C ASN A 171 13.37 3.77 -19.50
N PHE A 172 12.57 4.55 -20.23
CA PHE A 172 11.63 3.99 -21.22
C PHE A 172 12.36 3.26 -22.37
N CYS A 173 13.43 3.85 -22.91
CA CYS A 173 14.19 3.22 -23.99
C CYS A 173 14.86 1.92 -23.53
N GLN A 174 15.33 1.85 -22.28
CA GLN A 174 15.91 0.66 -21.67
C GLN A 174 14.84 -0.41 -21.50
N ALA A 175 13.68 -0.08 -20.92
CA ALA A 175 12.63 -1.06 -20.68
C ALA A 175 12.05 -1.66 -21.98
N PHE A 176 11.83 -0.83 -23.01
CA PHE A 176 11.33 -1.30 -24.30
C PHE A 176 12.44 -1.77 -25.26
N GLY A 177 13.71 -1.57 -24.93
CA GLY A 177 14.87 -1.93 -25.75
C GLY A 177 15.03 -1.14 -27.06
N THR A 178 14.24 -0.08 -27.26
CA THR A 178 14.29 0.74 -28.48
C THR A 178 13.84 2.17 -28.20
N TRP A 179 14.37 3.12 -28.99
CA TRP A 179 13.94 4.52 -28.98
C TRP A 179 12.64 4.74 -29.78
N ASN A 180 12.21 3.76 -30.58
CA ASN A 180 11.04 3.90 -31.43
C ASN A 180 9.74 3.65 -30.64
N VAL A 181 9.06 4.75 -30.27
CA VAL A 181 7.78 4.73 -29.54
C VAL A 181 6.70 3.89 -30.23
N LEU A 182 6.68 3.88 -31.56
CA LEU A 182 5.69 3.08 -32.30
C LEU A 182 5.91 1.58 -32.11
N ALA A 183 7.16 1.17 -31.90
CA ALA A 183 7.49 -0.22 -31.62
C ALA A 183 7.09 -0.63 -30.19
N TRP A 184 6.97 0.31 -29.24
CA TRP A 184 6.55 0.01 -27.86
C TRP A 184 5.10 -0.51 -27.81
N LEU A 185 4.25 -0.05 -28.72
CA LEU A 185 2.86 -0.48 -28.83
C LEU A 185 2.69 -1.80 -29.63
N TRP A 186 3.78 -2.33 -30.18
CA TRP A 186 3.73 -3.50 -31.04
C TRP A 186 4.03 -4.77 -30.22
N PRO A 187 3.05 -5.69 -30.03
CA PRO A 187 3.20 -6.84 -29.13
C PRO A 187 4.24 -7.87 -29.61
N PHE A 188 4.65 -7.81 -30.87
CA PHE A 188 5.69 -8.68 -31.44
C PHE A 188 7.03 -7.95 -31.63
N ALA A 189 7.22 -6.78 -31.01
CA ALA A 189 8.49 -6.09 -31.02
C ALA A 189 9.52 -6.92 -30.24
N ARG A 190 10.78 -6.81 -30.64
CA ARG A 190 11.88 -7.49 -29.95
C ARG A 190 12.07 -6.79 -28.60
N ASN A 191 11.95 -7.55 -27.52
CA ASN A 191 12.19 -7.08 -26.16
C ASN A 191 13.69 -7.02 -25.85
N MET A 192 14.01 -6.49 -24.68
CA MET A 192 15.37 -6.47 -24.12
C MET A 192 16.00 -7.88 -24.17
N SER A 193 17.28 -7.97 -24.51
CA SER A 193 17.99 -9.25 -24.51
C SER A 193 18.19 -9.76 -23.09
N VAL A 194 18.14 -11.08 -22.90
CA VAL A 194 18.34 -11.70 -21.58
C VAL A 194 19.71 -11.35 -20.99
N GLU A 195 20.73 -11.19 -21.85
CA GLU A 195 22.09 -10.82 -21.46
C GLU A 195 22.18 -9.43 -20.83
N SER A 196 21.36 -8.47 -21.29
CA SER A 196 21.34 -7.12 -20.71
C SER A 196 20.49 -7.03 -19.43
N GLY A 197 19.79 -8.10 -19.05
CA GLY A 197 19.03 -8.15 -17.79
C GLY A 197 19.89 -8.38 -16.54
N LEU A 198 21.19 -8.62 -16.69
CA LEU A 198 22.12 -8.83 -15.57
C LEU A 198 22.91 -7.57 -15.18
N ALA A 199 22.99 -6.59 -16.09
CA ALA A 199 23.75 -5.37 -15.89
C ALA A 199 22.95 -4.19 -16.42
N PHE A 200 22.54 -3.32 -15.50
CA PHE A 200 21.83 -2.09 -15.80
C PHE A 200 22.79 -0.91 -15.65
N GLU A 201 22.57 0.13 -16.45
CA GLU A 201 23.32 1.38 -16.32
C GLU A 201 23.00 2.04 -14.98
N HIS A 202 24.04 2.54 -14.31
CA HIS A 202 23.98 3.12 -12.99
C HIS A 202 24.01 4.65 -13.11
N ASN A 203 23.23 5.36 -12.30
CA ASN A 203 23.08 6.81 -12.42
C ASN A 203 24.23 7.65 -11.83
N GLU A 204 25.16 7.00 -11.14
CA GLU A 204 26.39 7.59 -10.55
C GLU A 204 26.13 8.78 -9.60
N ILE A 205 24.90 8.92 -9.09
CA ILE A 205 24.53 10.00 -8.16
C ILE A 205 25.15 9.74 -6.79
N ASP A 206 25.12 8.48 -6.37
CA ASP A 206 25.70 8.00 -5.12
C ASP A 206 27.07 7.33 -5.32
N ASP A 207 27.80 7.19 -4.22
CA ASP A 207 29.08 6.48 -4.22
C ASP A 207 28.89 5.02 -4.69
N PRO A 208 29.59 4.57 -5.76
CA PRO A 208 29.48 3.23 -6.30
C PRO A 208 29.84 2.11 -5.31
N SER A 209 30.51 2.44 -4.21
CA SER A 209 30.86 1.48 -3.16
C SER A 209 29.68 1.11 -2.24
N LYS A 210 28.59 1.87 -2.27
CA LYS A 210 27.40 1.56 -1.47
C LYS A 210 26.70 0.32 -2.05
N PRO A 211 26.42 -0.71 -1.23
CA PRO A 211 25.67 -1.86 -1.71
C PRO A 211 24.23 -1.46 -2.02
N TRP A 212 23.65 -2.13 -3.01
CA TRP A 212 22.21 -2.17 -3.20
C TRP A 212 21.76 -3.64 -3.14
N PRO A 213 20.69 -3.99 -2.40
CA PRO A 213 19.83 -3.11 -1.60
C PRO A 213 20.55 -2.49 -0.37
N PRO A 214 20.03 -1.38 0.19
CA PRO A 214 20.59 -0.77 1.40
C PRO A 214 20.65 -1.77 2.56
N PRO A 215 21.69 -1.71 3.42
CA PRO A 215 21.85 -2.63 4.54
C PRO A 215 20.74 -2.41 5.57
N ASP A 216 19.92 -3.45 5.77
CA ASP A 216 18.80 -3.42 6.70
C ASP A 216 19.20 -4.13 8.01
N PRO A 217 19.26 -3.42 9.16
CA PRO A 217 19.59 -4.02 10.45
C PRO A 217 18.58 -5.08 10.87
N ASP A 218 17.33 -4.97 10.41
CA ASP A 218 16.27 -5.92 10.76
C ASP A 218 16.34 -7.20 9.91
N ARG A 219 17.08 -7.20 8.79
CA ARG A 219 17.37 -8.40 7.97
C ARG A 219 18.69 -9.09 8.32
N THR A 220 19.50 -8.53 9.20
CA THR A 220 20.76 -9.18 9.60
C THR A 220 20.45 -10.48 10.34
N TYR A 221 20.91 -11.62 9.81
CA TYR A 221 20.77 -12.89 10.51
C TYR A 221 21.50 -12.81 11.84
N ARG A 222 20.79 -13.16 12.92
CA ARG A 222 21.47 -13.42 14.19
C ARG A 222 22.36 -14.62 13.96
N ALA A 223 23.67 -14.48 14.14
CA ALA A 223 24.53 -15.65 14.06
C ALA A 223 24.02 -16.64 15.10
N PRO A 224 23.72 -17.90 14.73
CA PRO A 224 23.35 -18.89 15.73
C PRO A 224 24.48 -18.91 16.75
N HIS A 225 24.14 -18.74 18.03
CA HIS A 225 25.12 -18.84 19.10
C HIS A 225 25.75 -20.23 18.98
N VAL A 226 26.97 -20.30 18.44
CA VAL A 226 27.77 -21.50 18.49
C VAL A 226 28.04 -21.71 19.97
N SER A 227 27.35 -22.67 20.58
CA SER A 227 27.59 -23.02 21.98
C SER A 227 29.08 -23.27 22.12
N ALA A 228 29.75 -22.55 23.02
CA ALA A 228 31.20 -22.61 23.21
C ALA A 228 31.71 -23.97 23.73
N SER A 229 30.89 -25.01 23.74
CA SER A 229 31.14 -26.29 24.38
C SER A 229 30.63 -27.48 23.55
N GLY A 230 31.42 -27.90 22.56
CA GLY A 230 31.30 -29.24 21.99
C GLY A 230 31.81 -29.35 20.56
N GLU A 231 32.77 -30.24 20.33
CA GLU A 231 33.26 -30.59 18.99
C GLU A 231 32.08 -30.95 18.08
N GLY A 232 31.86 -30.15 17.04
CA GLY A 232 30.76 -30.27 16.07
C GLY A 232 30.84 -31.50 15.16
N PHE A 233 31.51 -32.57 15.59
CA PHE A 233 31.72 -33.77 14.82
C PHE A 233 31.33 -34.99 15.66
N THR A 234 30.17 -35.58 15.33
CA THR A 234 29.58 -36.81 15.91
C THR A 234 29.08 -36.72 17.35
N GLN A 235 27.83 -36.29 17.52
CA GLN A 235 27.10 -36.53 18.77
C GLN A 235 26.79 -38.04 18.92
N SER A 236 26.80 -38.56 20.14
CA SER A 236 26.49 -39.97 20.41
C SER A 236 25.06 -40.33 20.02
N LEU A 237 24.87 -41.53 19.46
CA LEU A 237 23.56 -42.11 19.10
C LEU A 237 22.87 -42.84 20.28
N ASP A 238 23.42 -42.71 21.48
CA ASP A 238 22.86 -43.32 22.69
C ASP A 238 21.52 -42.64 23.06
N PRO A 239 20.41 -43.40 23.20
CA PRO A 239 19.11 -42.86 23.58
C PRO A 239 19.11 -42.02 24.86
N ASP A 240 19.98 -42.32 25.83
CA ASP A 240 20.02 -41.60 27.10
C ASP A 240 20.84 -40.29 27.02
N ASP A 241 21.83 -40.22 26.12
CA ASP A 241 22.50 -38.96 25.77
C ASP A 241 21.56 -38.04 24.97
N PHE A 242 20.73 -38.62 24.09
CA PHE A 242 19.72 -37.89 23.34
C PHE A 242 18.66 -37.28 24.27
N ARG A 243 18.14 -38.06 25.24
CA ARG A 243 17.15 -37.57 26.21
C ARG A 243 17.68 -36.44 27.08
N ARG A 244 18.93 -36.51 27.52
CA ARG A 244 19.59 -35.42 28.27
C ARG A 244 19.76 -34.16 27.44
N ARG A 245 20.07 -34.27 26.14
CA ARG A 245 20.10 -33.11 25.23
C ARG A 245 18.71 -32.51 25.06
N GLN A 246 17.71 -33.36 24.89
CA GLN A 246 16.32 -32.92 24.77
C GLN A 246 15.86 -32.19 26.04
N GLU A 247 16.18 -32.70 27.24
CA GLU A 247 15.90 -32.03 28.52
C GLU A 247 16.66 -30.71 28.66
N ALA A 248 17.94 -30.65 28.24
CA ALA A 248 18.73 -29.43 28.27
C ALA A 248 18.18 -28.36 27.29
N ASP A 249 17.74 -28.77 26.10
CA ASP A 249 17.09 -27.86 25.14
C ASP A 249 15.70 -27.41 25.65
N TYR A 250 14.94 -28.27 26.31
CA TYR A 250 13.71 -27.88 27.00
C TYR A 250 13.96 -26.85 28.11
N GLN A 251 15.03 -27.00 28.89
CA GLN A 251 15.41 -26.05 29.93
C GLN A 251 15.89 -24.71 29.35
N ARG A 252 16.56 -24.71 28.19
CA ARG A 252 16.90 -23.48 27.46
C ARG A 252 15.65 -22.77 26.94
N TYR A 253 14.63 -23.52 26.56
CA TYR A 253 13.34 -22.98 26.14
C TYR A 253 12.60 -22.30 27.30
N ASP A 254 12.54 -22.96 28.45
CA ASP A 254 11.88 -22.44 29.67
C ASP A 254 12.60 -21.19 30.23
N ASN A 255 13.92 -21.13 30.08
CA ASN A 255 14.73 -19.97 30.47
C ASN A 255 14.71 -18.81 29.44
N GLY A 256 13.99 -18.94 28.31
CA GLY A 256 13.91 -17.91 27.26
C GLY A 256 15.19 -17.71 26.46
N GLU A 257 16.10 -18.70 26.46
CA GLU A 257 17.45 -18.60 25.87
C GLU A 257 17.47 -18.92 24.37
N LEU A 258 16.49 -19.67 23.85
CA LEU A 258 16.33 -19.91 22.41
C LEU A 258 15.31 -18.94 21.80
N VAL A 259 15.83 -18.07 20.94
CA VAL A 259 15.11 -17.09 20.10
C VAL A 259 14.38 -16.01 20.90
N VAL A 260 15.16 -15.11 21.49
CA VAL A 260 14.63 -13.82 21.95
C VAL A 260 14.22 -13.01 20.72
N ARG A 261 12.90 -12.92 20.45
CA ARG A 261 12.31 -11.99 19.47
C ARG A 261 12.84 -10.60 19.78
N ARG A 262 13.31 -9.89 18.76
CA ARG A 262 13.91 -8.57 18.95
C ARG A 262 12.82 -7.62 19.46
N LYS A 263 12.98 -7.11 20.69
CA LYS A 263 12.00 -6.20 21.31
C LYS A 263 11.67 -5.02 20.38
N PRO A 264 10.40 -4.57 20.32
CA PRO A 264 9.96 -3.45 19.49
C PRO A 264 10.80 -2.19 19.72
N PHE A 265 10.89 -1.33 18.70
CA PHE A 265 11.78 -0.17 18.72
C PHE A 265 11.52 0.75 19.92
N HIS A 266 10.26 1.04 20.25
CA HIS A 266 9.93 1.85 21.41
C HIS A 266 10.36 1.23 22.73
N GLU A 267 10.17 -0.08 22.96
CA GLU A 267 10.68 -0.73 24.18
C GLU A 267 12.22 -0.61 24.29
N ARG A 268 12.93 -0.71 23.16
CA ARG A 268 14.39 -0.50 23.15
C ARG A 268 14.74 0.96 23.41
N TYR A 269 13.97 1.89 22.84
CA TYR A 269 14.19 3.32 23.00
C TYR A 269 13.88 3.79 24.43
N GLU A 270 12.79 3.32 25.02
CA GLU A 270 12.46 3.53 26.43
C GLU A 270 13.54 2.96 27.33
N HIS A 271 13.99 1.72 27.09
CA HIS A 271 15.10 1.15 27.85
C HIS A 271 16.40 1.95 27.71
N LEU A 272 16.67 2.54 26.55
CA LEU A 272 17.83 3.43 26.36
C LEU A 272 17.65 4.76 27.10
N ILE A 273 16.45 5.33 27.12
CA ILE A 273 16.13 6.54 27.91
C ILE A 273 16.26 6.25 29.40
N ASP A 274 15.69 5.13 29.87
CA ASP A 274 15.72 4.72 31.27
C ASP A 274 17.16 4.41 31.71
N ALA A 275 17.93 3.69 30.89
CA ALA A 275 19.35 3.45 31.15
C ALA A 275 20.17 4.75 31.17
N ALA A 276 19.84 5.74 30.32
CA ALA A 276 20.46 7.06 30.36
C ALA A 276 20.05 7.87 31.60
N HIS A 277 18.83 7.69 32.12
CA HIS A 277 18.39 8.33 33.37
C HIS A 277 19.05 7.70 34.61
N ASP A 278 19.29 6.40 34.59
CA ASP A 278 19.98 5.70 35.68
C ASP A 278 21.46 6.13 35.78
N ASP A 279 22.12 6.42 34.65
CA ASP A 279 23.52 6.90 34.59
C ASP A 279 23.67 8.36 35.09
N ASP A 280 22.64 9.20 34.92
CA ASP A 280 22.61 10.59 35.42
C ASP A 280 22.16 10.71 36.91
N SER A 281 21.83 9.59 37.57
CA SER A 281 21.33 9.59 38.95
C SER A 281 22.42 9.67 40.03
N GLU A 282 23.70 9.71 39.65
CA GLU A 282 24.81 9.91 40.58
C GLU A 282 25.31 11.38 40.60
N THR A 283 24.41 12.34 40.90
CA THR A 283 24.84 13.61 41.51
C THR A 283 24.04 13.94 42.77
N VAL A 284 24.81 14.05 43.85
CA VAL A 284 24.43 14.16 45.25
C VAL A 284 23.91 15.57 45.58
N TYR A 285 22.87 15.61 46.42
CA TYR A 285 22.23 16.76 47.08
C TYR A 285 23.16 17.89 47.59
N SER A 286 22.68 19.14 47.49
CA SER A 286 22.87 20.17 48.53
C SER A 286 21.72 21.20 48.49
N ASP A 287 21.15 21.47 49.67
CA ASP A 287 20.15 22.50 50.01
C ASP A 287 20.42 23.88 49.38
N ASP A 288 19.41 24.56 48.82
CA ASP A 288 18.61 25.60 49.52
C ASP A 288 17.61 26.30 48.55
N ASP A 289 16.47 26.70 49.12
CA ASP A 289 15.51 27.76 48.75
C ASP A 289 14.43 27.61 47.64
N GLU A 290 13.20 27.48 48.14
CA GLU A 290 11.94 28.20 47.81
C GLU A 290 11.49 28.49 46.36
N ALA A 291 10.37 27.82 46.01
CA ALA A 291 9.08 28.38 45.57
C ALA A 291 8.75 28.58 44.06
N VAL A 292 7.87 27.65 43.58
CA VAL A 292 6.61 27.86 42.79
C VAL A 292 6.73 28.50 41.38
N SER A 293 6.09 28.05 40.29
CA SER A 293 5.40 26.85 39.81
C SER A 293 5.08 27.12 38.32
N ASP A 294 4.74 26.07 37.58
CA ASP A 294 4.00 26.08 36.29
C ASP A 294 4.81 25.65 35.06
N VAL A 295 5.23 24.39 35.08
CA VAL A 295 5.33 23.60 33.85
C VAL A 295 4.56 22.31 34.12
N GLU A 296 3.33 22.23 33.62
CA GLU A 296 2.57 20.99 33.60
C GLU A 296 3.39 19.94 32.82
N GLU A 297 4.02 19.06 33.56
CA GLU A 297 4.56 17.80 33.06
C GLU A 297 3.38 16.88 32.72
N VAL A 298 2.79 17.09 31.54
CA VAL A 298 1.85 16.13 30.94
C VAL A 298 2.67 14.99 30.33
N ARG A 299 3.32 14.18 31.16
CA ARG A 299 3.86 12.87 30.76
C ARG A 299 2.81 11.82 31.09
N GLY A 300 1.75 11.83 30.28
CA GLY A 300 0.73 10.80 30.30
C GLY A 300 1.37 9.45 30.01
N ARG A 301 1.44 8.58 31.02
CA ARG A 301 1.55 7.14 30.84
C ARG A 301 0.32 6.72 30.02
N LEU A 302 0.48 6.61 28.71
CA LEU A 302 -0.55 6.05 27.85
C LEU A 302 -0.78 4.59 28.29
N PRO A 303 -2.04 4.16 28.47
CA PRO A 303 -2.33 2.79 28.87
C PRO A 303 -1.84 1.84 27.77
N ALA A 304 -1.03 0.86 28.17
CA ALA A 304 -0.52 -0.25 27.37
C ALA A 304 -1.66 -1.18 26.92
N ALA A 305 -2.54 -0.67 26.06
CA ALA A 305 -3.55 -1.43 25.37
C ALA A 305 -3.36 -1.16 23.88
N ASN A 306 -2.75 -2.12 23.20
CA ASN A 306 -2.52 -2.20 21.74
C ASN A 306 -1.20 -1.59 21.22
N ALA A 307 -0.10 -1.71 21.96
CA ALA A 307 1.25 -1.31 21.51
C ALA A 307 2.02 -2.45 20.79
N GLU A 308 1.33 -3.45 20.27
CA GLU A 308 1.92 -4.52 19.47
C GLU A 308 2.14 -4.00 18.03
N GLY A 309 3.40 -3.90 17.59
CA GLY A 309 3.71 -3.85 16.16
C GLY A 309 4.39 -2.59 15.60
N GLU A 310 5.35 -1.96 16.26
CA GLU A 310 6.07 -0.82 15.65
C GLU A 310 7.10 -1.17 14.56
N GLN A 311 7.42 -2.47 14.41
CA GLN A 311 8.36 -2.98 13.41
C GLN A 311 7.72 -3.30 12.06
N ALA A 312 6.39 -3.24 11.96
CA ALA A 312 5.65 -3.49 10.73
C ALA A 312 5.93 -2.45 9.64
N TRP A 313 5.88 -2.91 8.39
CA TRP A 313 5.84 -2.01 7.24
C TRP A 313 4.61 -1.09 7.33
N ARG A 314 4.80 0.19 7.01
CA ARG A 314 3.72 1.16 6.87
C ARG A 314 3.85 1.86 5.54
N ASN A 315 2.75 2.00 4.82
CA ASN A 315 2.70 2.81 3.61
C ASN A 315 2.80 4.32 3.97
N LYS A 316 2.87 5.18 2.95
CA LYS A 316 2.91 6.65 3.11
C LYS A 316 1.65 7.24 3.77
N GLU A 317 0.56 6.48 3.76
CA GLU A 317 -0.75 6.83 4.33
C GLU A 317 -0.87 6.35 5.79
N GLY A 318 0.12 5.60 6.29
CA GLY A 318 0.19 5.11 7.67
C GLY A 318 -0.50 3.78 7.92
N GLU A 319 -1.07 3.14 6.90
CA GLU A 319 -1.73 1.83 6.96
C GLU A 319 -0.68 0.69 7.00
N ARG A 320 -1.04 -0.40 7.67
CA ARG A 320 -0.21 -1.59 7.92
C ARG A 320 -0.65 -2.75 7.02
N LEU A 321 0.21 -3.77 6.83
CA LEU A 321 -0.20 -5.03 6.18
C LEU A 321 -1.31 -5.73 6.98
N SER A 322 -1.26 -5.63 8.31
CA SER A 322 -2.31 -6.14 9.21
C SER A 322 -3.68 -5.50 9.00
N ASP A 323 -3.73 -4.24 8.53
CA ASP A 323 -4.98 -3.56 8.19
C ASP A 323 -5.65 -4.16 6.93
N PHE A 324 -4.84 -4.79 6.05
CA PHE A 324 -5.32 -5.54 4.89
C PHE A 324 -5.65 -7.01 5.21
N GLY A 325 -5.62 -7.40 6.49
CA GLY A 325 -5.89 -8.77 6.93
C GLY A 325 -4.77 -9.76 6.59
N LEU A 326 -3.57 -9.26 6.30
CA LEU A 326 -2.36 -10.05 6.17
C LEU A 326 -1.65 -10.08 7.52
N ASP A 327 -1.55 -11.25 8.15
CA ASP A 327 -0.82 -11.40 9.40
C ASP A 327 0.67 -11.10 9.18
N GLU A 328 1.12 -9.96 9.70
CA GLU A 328 2.54 -9.56 9.74
C GLU A 328 3.35 -10.46 10.68
N GLU A 329 2.68 -11.22 11.57
CA GLU A 329 3.32 -12.18 12.46
C GLU A 329 3.73 -13.48 11.74
N ALA A 330 3.22 -13.73 10.53
CA ALA A 330 3.49 -14.96 9.80
C ALA A 330 4.73 -14.92 8.88
N GLU A 331 5.52 -13.84 8.89
CA GLU A 331 6.60 -13.68 7.91
C GLU A 331 7.92 -14.37 8.33
N PHE A 332 7.99 -15.66 7.94
CA PHE A 332 9.10 -16.30 7.22
C PHE A 332 9.94 -17.39 7.92
N TYR A 333 9.79 -17.63 9.22
CA TYR A 333 10.54 -18.73 9.90
C TYR A 333 9.76 -19.55 10.94
N ASP A 334 8.48 -19.26 11.18
CA ASP A 334 7.75 -19.90 12.29
C ASP A 334 6.96 -21.15 11.88
N GLU A 335 6.78 -21.43 10.58
CA GLU A 335 6.03 -22.61 10.11
C GLU A 335 6.89 -23.89 9.99
N ASP A 336 8.20 -23.77 9.79
CA ASP A 336 9.07 -24.93 9.52
C ASP A 336 9.61 -25.62 10.80
N ASP A 337 9.45 -25.01 11.97
CA ASP A 337 10.02 -25.50 13.25
C ASP A 337 8.96 -26.00 14.26
N LEU A 338 7.79 -26.46 13.79
CA LEU A 338 6.87 -27.22 14.66
C LEU A 338 7.49 -28.59 14.98
N PRO A 339 7.74 -28.94 16.27
CA PRO A 339 8.32 -30.22 16.61
C PRO A 339 7.42 -31.36 16.10
N LEU A 340 8.04 -32.40 15.53
CA LEU A 340 7.36 -33.57 14.97
C LEU A 340 6.28 -34.16 15.91
N ALA A 341 6.49 -34.05 17.23
CA ALA A 341 5.54 -34.44 18.25
C ALA A 341 4.20 -33.68 18.17
N GLU A 342 4.24 -32.36 17.91
CA GLU A 342 3.05 -31.50 17.81
C GLU A 342 2.32 -31.73 16.47
N ILE A 343 3.06 -31.96 15.38
CA ILE A 343 2.50 -32.39 14.09
C ILE A 343 1.78 -33.74 14.23
N ILE A 344 2.39 -34.70 14.93
CA ILE A 344 1.79 -36.01 15.23
C ILE A 344 0.57 -35.86 16.14
N ARG A 345 0.59 -34.91 17.08
CA ARG A 345 -0.52 -34.65 18.00
C ARG A 345 -1.71 -34.03 17.28
N ARG A 346 -1.48 -33.06 16.41
CA ARG A 346 -2.50 -32.45 15.54
C ARG A 346 -3.10 -33.49 14.58
N ARG A 347 -2.26 -34.32 13.95
CA ARG A 347 -2.70 -35.42 13.07
C ARG A 347 -3.48 -36.54 13.78
N LYS A 348 -3.38 -36.64 15.11
CA LYS A 348 -4.16 -37.59 15.93
C LYS A 348 -5.42 -36.96 16.54
N GLY A 349 -5.54 -35.63 16.49
CA GLY A 349 -6.67 -34.87 17.03
C GLY A 349 -7.75 -34.56 16.00
N GLU A 350 -7.44 -34.68 14.70
CA GLU A 350 -8.39 -34.86 13.59
C GLU A 350 -8.62 -36.36 13.32
#